data_AF-A0A521QFF8-F1
#
_entry.id   AF-A0A521QFF8-F1
#
_cell.length_a   1.000
_cell.length_b   1.000
_cell.length_c   1.000
_cell.angle_alpha   90.00
_cell.angle_beta   90.00
_cell.angle_gamma   90.00
#
_symmetry.space_group_name_H-M   'P 1'
#
loop_
_entity.id
_entity.type
_entity.pdbx_description
1 polymer ?
#
loop_
_entity_poly.entity_id
_entity_poly.type
_entity_poly.pdbx_seq_one_letter_code
_entity_poly.pdbx_strand_id
1 'polypeptide(L)'
;MDTVQGMDEARRRQIEAEEELRYQVRRRLDTQHGVEAPAPAPPADGFGKKLMEFFNSTLGMWLLSSVVLTGGAALIQNIQHSHEIEQKNREQFAAHKYEVTHRLDQMEYSLRRAKTVGDAKAAMDGMFKSKFPLSPDLQNKSLGSLYLTMLQLVSGTTDQKSTEVMDFIRRLEEAELALQAQPDDKPLDTEQREHLRKLLNSIKNLHLK
;
A
#
# COMPACT_ATOMS: atom_id res chain seq x y z
N MET A 1 -18.44 -32.11 -27.78
CA MET A 1 -19.65 -31.27 -27.88
C MET A 1 -19.57 -30.30 -26.70
N ASP A 2 -18.64 -29.34 -26.72
CA ASP A 2 -18.24 -28.61 -25.48
C ASP A 2 -18.09 -27.09 -25.68
N THR A 3 -18.33 -26.57 -26.87
CA THR A 3 -18.13 -25.15 -27.19
C THR A 3 -19.35 -24.27 -26.92
N VAL A 4 -20.55 -24.85 -26.78
CA VAL A 4 -21.80 -24.09 -26.60
C VAL A 4 -22.04 -23.71 -25.13
N GLN A 5 -21.57 -24.52 -24.18
CA GLN A 5 -21.81 -24.31 -22.75
C GLN A 5 -20.93 -23.19 -22.15
N GLY A 6 -19.69 -23.04 -22.61
CA GLY A 6 -18.78 -21.98 -22.14
C GLY A 6 -19.15 -20.57 -22.61
N MET A 7 -19.86 -20.43 -23.74
CA MET A 7 -20.36 -19.14 -24.22
C MET A 7 -21.52 -18.60 -23.37
N ASP A 8 -22.36 -19.48 -22.82
CA ASP A 8 -23.50 -19.09 -21.97
C ASP A 8 -23.04 -18.60 -20.60
N GLU A 9 -22.01 -19.22 -20.02
CA GLU A 9 -21.45 -18.77 -18.74
C GLU A 9 -20.72 -17.42 -18.86
N ALA A 10 -19.96 -17.21 -19.94
CA ALA A 10 -19.32 -15.93 -20.20
C ALA A 10 -20.35 -14.81 -20.39
N ARG A 11 -21.48 -15.12 -21.04
CA ARG A 11 -22.59 -14.18 -21.26
C ARG A 11 -23.34 -13.88 -19.96
N ARG A 12 -23.55 -14.88 -19.10
CA ARG A 12 -24.14 -14.70 -17.76
C ARG A 12 -23.28 -13.82 -16.87
N ARG A 13 -21.96 -14.04 -16.84
CA ARG A 13 -21.04 -13.18 -16.09
C ARG A 13 -21.03 -11.74 -16.59
N GLN A 14 -21.17 -11.53 -17.90
CA GLN A 14 -21.31 -10.18 -18.46
C GLN A 14 -22.61 -9.51 -18.02
N ILE A 15 -23.74 -10.24 -18.00
CA ILE A 15 -25.04 -9.73 -17.56
C ILE A 15 -25.01 -9.40 -16.05
N GLU A 16 -24.44 -10.28 -15.23
CA GLU A 16 -24.30 -10.06 -13.78
C GLU A 16 -23.42 -8.82 -13.49
N ALA A 17 -22.28 -8.68 -14.19
CA ALA A 17 -21.44 -7.51 -14.06
C ALA A 17 -22.13 -6.22 -14.52
N GLU A 18 -22.97 -6.30 -15.57
CA GLU A 18 -23.76 -5.17 -16.04
C GLU A 18 -24.86 -4.78 -15.05
N GLU A 19 -25.52 -5.75 -14.43
CA GLU A 19 -26.55 -5.53 -13.40
C GLU A 19 -25.96 -4.93 -12.12
N GLU A 20 -24.82 -5.42 -11.66
CA GLU A 20 -24.10 -4.84 -10.51
C GLU A 20 -23.70 -3.40 -10.78
N LEU A 21 -23.22 -3.10 -11.99
CA LEU A 21 -22.85 -1.75 -12.39
C LEU A 21 -24.08 -0.83 -12.43
N ARG A 22 -25.21 -1.30 -12.99
CA ARG A 22 -26.50 -0.58 -12.98
C ARG A 22 -26.94 -0.27 -11.55
N TYR A 23 -26.82 -1.23 -10.63
CA TYR A 23 -27.16 -1.04 -9.22
C TYR A 23 -26.24 -0.04 -8.53
N GLN A 24 -24.94 -0.10 -8.77
CA GLN A 24 -23.98 0.84 -8.17
C GLN A 24 -24.16 2.26 -8.69
N VAL A 25 -24.40 2.44 -9.99
CA VAL A 25 -24.68 3.74 -10.60
C VAL A 25 -25.99 4.32 -10.05
N ARG A 26 -27.05 3.51 -9.97
CA ARG A 26 -28.34 3.93 -9.41
C ARG A 26 -28.21 4.31 -7.94
N ARG A 27 -27.52 3.51 -7.14
CA ARG A 27 -27.25 3.80 -5.73
C ARG A 27 -26.45 5.10 -5.55
N ARG A 28 -25.49 5.39 -6.44
CA ARG A 28 -24.72 6.66 -6.41
C ARG A 28 -25.54 7.86 -6.87
N LEU A 29 -26.42 7.68 -7.86
CA LEU A 29 -27.37 8.71 -8.29
C LEU A 29 -28.36 9.01 -7.16
N ASP A 30 -28.89 8.00 -6.49
CA ASP A 30 -29.83 8.13 -5.37
C ASP A 30 -29.16 8.76 -4.13
N THR A 31 -27.87 8.47 -3.87
CA THR A 31 -27.12 9.13 -2.78
C THR A 31 -26.67 10.55 -3.12
N GLN A 32 -26.51 10.90 -4.39
CA GLN A 32 -26.23 12.28 -4.82
C GLN A 32 -27.50 13.13 -4.98
N HIS A 33 -28.67 12.52 -5.23
CA HIS A 33 -29.96 13.20 -5.45
C HIS A 33 -30.97 12.91 -4.34
N GLY A 34 -30.51 12.87 -3.08
CA GLY A 34 -31.43 12.86 -1.94
C GLY A 34 -32.49 13.96 -2.11
N VAL A 35 -33.76 13.52 -2.12
CA VAL A 35 -35.00 14.28 -2.40
C VAL A 35 -35.29 14.43 -3.90
N GLU A 36 -36.29 13.66 -4.34
CA GLU A 36 -37.02 13.83 -5.59
C GLU A 36 -37.59 15.26 -5.65
N ALA A 37 -36.83 16.17 -6.25
CA ALA A 37 -37.32 17.52 -6.56
C ALA A 37 -38.44 17.40 -7.60
N PRO A 38 -39.55 18.14 -7.46
CA PRO A 38 -40.62 18.12 -8.46
C PRO A 38 -40.04 18.44 -9.84
N ALA A 39 -40.49 17.69 -10.85
CA ALA A 39 -39.98 17.76 -12.22
C ALA A 39 -39.83 19.23 -12.66
N PRO A 40 -38.64 19.65 -13.12
CA PRO A 40 -38.44 21.02 -13.55
C PRO A 40 -39.38 21.32 -14.72
N ALA A 41 -39.96 22.52 -14.70
CA ALA A 41 -40.83 23.00 -15.77
C ALA A 41 -40.12 22.83 -17.13
N PRO A 42 -40.87 22.50 -18.21
CA PRO A 42 -40.28 22.30 -19.52
C PRO A 42 -39.44 23.52 -19.91
N PRO A 43 -38.22 23.32 -20.44
CA PRO A 43 -37.32 24.42 -20.74
C PRO A 43 -37.99 25.40 -21.70
N ALA A 44 -37.96 26.69 -21.37
CA ALA A 44 -38.43 27.74 -22.25
C ALA A 44 -37.74 27.66 -23.62
N ASP A 45 -38.50 27.86 -24.70
CA ASP A 45 -38.04 27.64 -26.06
C ASP A 45 -36.69 28.32 -26.35
N GLY A 46 -35.72 27.52 -26.78
CA GLY A 46 -34.37 27.96 -27.12
C GLY A 46 -33.30 27.04 -26.54
N PHE A 47 -32.23 26.83 -27.31
CA PHE A 47 -30.99 26.07 -27.06
C PHE A 47 -31.09 24.75 -26.25
N GLY A 48 -31.57 24.74 -25.00
CA GLY A 48 -31.76 23.54 -24.17
C GLY A 48 -32.73 22.50 -24.78
N LYS A 49 -33.82 22.95 -25.41
CA LYS A 49 -34.73 22.05 -26.15
C LYS A 49 -34.04 21.40 -27.36
N LYS A 50 -33.22 22.17 -28.08
CA LYS A 50 -32.42 21.65 -29.22
C LYS A 50 -31.32 20.70 -28.77
N LEU A 51 -30.72 20.92 -27.60
CA LEU A 51 -29.77 19.97 -27.00
C LEU A 51 -30.48 18.66 -26.61
N MET A 52 -31.65 18.74 -25.98
CA MET A 52 -32.46 17.55 -25.65
C MET A 52 -32.92 16.80 -26.89
N GLU A 53 -33.40 17.50 -27.92
CA GLU A 53 -33.77 16.92 -29.22
C GLU A 53 -32.54 16.30 -29.92
N PHE A 54 -31.37 16.93 -29.83
CA PHE A 54 -30.12 16.39 -30.37
C PHE A 54 -29.73 15.09 -29.65
N PHE A 55 -29.70 15.07 -28.32
CA PHE A 55 -29.38 13.86 -27.55
C PHE A 55 -30.41 12.74 -27.74
N ASN A 56 -31.67 13.07 -28.04
CA ASN A 56 -32.73 12.11 -28.36
C ASN A 56 -32.80 11.74 -29.86
N SER A 57 -31.88 12.24 -30.69
CA SER A 57 -31.79 11.89 -32.11
C SER A 57 -30.87 10.69 -32.34
N THR A 58 -31.00 9.98 -33.47
CA THR A 58 -30.11 8.86 -33.83
C THR A 58 -28.63 9.24 -33.82
N LEU A 59 -28.30 10.48 -34.22
CA LEU A 59 -26.92 10.98 -34.25
C LEU A 59 -26.39 11.30 -32.84
N GLY A 60 -27.23 11.90 -31.99
CA GLY A 60 -26.89 12.16 -30.58
C GLY A 60 -26.81 10.88 -29.76
N MET A 61 -27.68 9.90 -30.03
CA MET A 61 -27.61 8.56 -29.43
C MET A 61 -26.34 7.82 -29.86
N TRP A 62 -25.89 7.96 -31.11
CA TRP A 62 -24.61 7.42 -31.56
C TRP A 62 -23.42 8.10 -30.87
N LEU A 63 -23.46 9.43 -30.70
CA LEU A 63 -22.42 10.18 -30.00
C LEU A 63 -22.39 9.88 -28.50
N LEU A 64 -23.55 9.77 -27.84
CA LEU A 64 -23.70 9.29 -26.47
C LEU A 64 -23.12 7.89 -26.32
N SER A 65 -23.40 7.00 -27.26
CA SER A 65 -22.83 5.65 -27.27
C SER A 65 -21.30 5.70 -27.37
N SER A 66 -20.73 6.57 -28.21
CA SER A 66 -19.28 6.76 -28.31
C SER A 66 -18.67 7.28 -27.00
N VAL A 67 -19.27 8.29 -26.36
CA VAL A 67 -18.79 8.86 -25.08
C VAL A 67 -18.97 7.88 -23.93
N VAL A 68 -20.05 7.09 -23.90
CA VAL A 68 -20.27 6.03 -22.92
C VAL A 68 -19.27 4.89 -23.10
N LEU A 69 -18.98 4.48 -24.35
CA LEU A 69 -18.00 3.43 -24.64
C LEU A 69 -16.57 3.88 -24.31
N THR A 70 -16.17 5.09 -24.72
CA THR A 70 -14.81 5.59 -24.45
C THR A 70 -14.62 6.09 -23.01
N GLY A 71 -15.58 6.83 -22.46
CA GLY A 71 -15.56 7.30 -21.07
C GLY A 71 -15.76 6.16 -20.07
N GLY A 72 -16.65 5.22 -20.35
CA GLY A 72 -16.84 4.03 -19.53
C GLY A 72 -15.62 3.11 -19.51
N ALA A 73 -14.97 2.90 -20.66
CA ALA A 73 -13.71 2.16 -20.72
C ALA A 73 -12.58 2.84 -19.95
N ALA A 74 -12.43 4.16 -20.07
CA ALA A 74 -11.42 4.90 -19.31
C ALA A 74 -11.66 4.83 -17.79
N LEU A 75 -12.92 4.89 -17.34
CA LEU A 75 -13.27 4.72 -15.93
C LEU A 75 -12.96 3.31 -15.44
N ILE A 76 -13.33 2.26 -16.20
CA ILE A 76 -13.04 0.87 -15.84
C ILE A 76 -11.53 0.61 -15.81
N GLN A 77 -10.78 1.09 -16.80
CA GLN A 77 -9.32 1.01 -16.84
C GLN A 77 -8.69 1.72 -15.64
N ASN A 78 -9.20 2.90 -15.28
CA ASN A 78 -8.71 3.64 -14.11
C ASN A 78 -9.01 2.90 -12.80
N ILE A 79 -10.20 2.30 -12.65
CA ILE A 79 -10.55 1.48 -11.49
C ILE A 79 -9.65 0.25 -11.41
N GLN A 80 -9.50 -0.49 -12.51
CA GLN A 80 -8.60 -1.65 -12.59
C GLN A 80 -7.16 -1.26 -12.23
N HIS A 81 -6.65 -0.18 -12.82
CA HIS A 81 -5.31 0.31 -12.55
C HIS A 81 -5.13 0.74 -11.08
N SER A 82 -6.13 1.40 -10.49
CA SER A 82 -6.11 1.79 -9.08
C SER A 82 -6.08 0.57 -8.14
N HIS A 83 -6.84 -0.49 -8.45
CA HIS A 83 -6.80 -1.74 -7.70
C HIS A 83 -5.46 -2.47 -7.83
N GLU A 84 -4.87 -2.51 -9.03
CA GLU A 84 -3.53 -3.08 -9.22
C GLU A 84 -2.46 -2.33 -8.42
N ILE A 85 -2.52 -0.99 -8.39
CA ILE A 85 -1.62 -0.17 -7.58
C ILE A 85 -1.83 -0.46 -6.09
N GLU A 86 -3.09 -0.52 -5.64
CA GLU A 86 -3.40 -0.79 -4.24
C GLU A 86 -2.92 -2.18 -3.81
N GLN A 87 -3.14 -3.20 -4.65
CA GLN A 87 -2.66 -4.55 -4.39
C GLN A 87 -1.14 -4.60 -4.33
N LYS A 88 -0.45 -3.98 -5.29
CA LYS A 88 1.02 -3.88 -5.27
C LYS A 88 1.53 -3.16 -4.03
N ASN A 89 0.89 -2.07 -3.62
CA ASN A 89 1.27 -1.36 -2.40
C ASN A 89 1.07 -2.22 -1.16
N ARG A 90 -0.02 -3.00 -1.08
CA ARG A 90 -0.26 -3.95 0.03
C ARG A 90 0.79 -5.06 0.07
N GLU A 91 1.13 -5.64 -1.08
CA GLU A 91 2.16 -6.68 -1.20
C GLU A 91 3.54 -6.14 -0.81
N GLN A 92 3.91 -4.96 -1.33
CA GLN A 92 5.16 -4.30 -0.96
C GLN A 92 5.19 -3.96 0.53
N PHE A 93 4.12 -3.40 1.07
CA PHE A 93 4.05 -3.07 2.50
C PHE A 93 4.21 -4.33 3.36
N ALA A 94 3.54 -5.43 3.01
CA ALA A 94 3.66 -6.69 3.71
C ALA A 94 5.09 -7.24 3.67
N ALA A 95 5.72 -7.30 2.49
CA ALA A 95 7.12 -7.72 2.34
C ALA A 95 8.07 -6.84 3.18
N HIS A 96 7.84 -5.52 3.10
CA HIS A 96 8.34 -4.46 3.99
C HIS A 96 8.39 -4.88 5.46
N LYS A 97 7.19 -5.06 5.98
CA LYS A 97 6.91 -5.33 7.38
C LYS A 97 7.53 -6.64 7.85
N TYR A 98 7.39 -7.71 7.07
CA TYR A 98 7.95 -9.00 7.45
C TYR A 98 9.47 -8.99 7.45
N GLU A 99 10.11 -8.33 6.48
CA GLU A 99 11.57 -8.22 6.43
C GLU A 99 12.11 -7.45 7.64
N VAL A 100 11.48 -6.33 7.99
CA VAL A 100 11.81 -5.54 9.19
C VAL A 100 11.66 -6.40 10.45
N THR A 101 10.54 -7.09 10.61
CA THR A 101 10.28 -7.94 11.77
C THR A 101 11.34 -9.04 11.89
N HIS A 102 11.63 -9.73 10.79
CA HIS A 102 12.61 -10.81 10.75
C HIS A 102 14.00 -10.32 11.18
N ARG A 103 14.44 -9.17 10.68
CA ARG A 103 15.73 -8.58 11.04
C ARG A 103 15.77 -8.18 12.51
N LEU A 104 14.74 -7.52 13.02
CA LEU A 104 14.68 -7.13 14.43
C LEU A 104 14.76 -8.35 15.35
N ASP A 105 14.04 -9.43 15.03
CA ASP A 105 14.09 -10.69 15.77
C ASP A 105 15.46 -11.36 15.70
N GLN A 106 16.11 -11.36 14.53
CA GLN A 106 17.45 -11.92 14.36
C GLN A 106 18.50 -11.13 15.15
N MET A 107 18.42 -9.79 15.12
CA MET A 107 19.31 -8.91 15.88
C MET A 107 19.13 -9.13 17.37
N GLU A 108 17.89 -9.15 17.86
CA GLU A 108 17.60 -9.41 19.29
C GLU A 108 18.13 -10.77 19.73
N TYR A 109 17.85 -11.82 18.95
CA TYR A 109 18.29 -13.18 19.26
C TYR A 109 19.82 -13.28 19.33
N SER A 110 20.52 -12.69 18.36
CA SER A 110 21.98 -12.75 18.25
C SER A 110 22.65 -11.90 19.33
N LEU A 111 22.13 -10.69 19.58
CA LEU A 111 22.63 -9.76 20.60
C LEU A 111 22.54 -10.36 22.01
N ARG A 112 21.48 -11.11 22.31
CA ARG A 112 21.34 -11.83 23.59
C ARG A 112 22.49 -12.83 23.84
N ARG A 113 23.05 -13.38 22.77
CA ARG A 113 24.12 -14.40 22.82
C ARG A 113 25.52 -13.80 22.64
N ALA A 114 25.62 -12.52 22.30
CA ALA A 114 26.88 -11.84 22.05
C ALA A 114 27.75 -11.79 23.32
N LYS A 115 29.01 -12.20 23.19
CA LYS A 115 29.99 -12.17 24.28
C LYS A 115 31.04 -11.09 24.05
N THR A 116 31.38 -10.83 22.80
CA THR A 116 32.35 -9.81 22.41
C THR A 116 31.69 -8.68 21.63
N VAL A 117 32.43 -7.58 21.46
CA VAL A 117 32.05 -6.47 20.58
C VAL A 117 31.89 -6.97 19.14
N GLY A 118 32.75 -7.86 18.66
CA GLY A 118 32.62 -8.47 17.33
C GLY A 118 31.31 -9.25 17.15
N ASP A 119 30.90 -10.02 18.17
CA ASP A 119 29.60 -10.70 18.17
C ASP A 119 28.45 -9.69 18.10
N ALA A 120 28.57 -8.56 18.79
CA ALA A 120 27.55 -7.50 18.77
C ALA A 120 27.45 -6.82 17.41
N LYS A 121 28.59 -6.50 16.77
CA LYS A 121 28.63 -5.97 15.39
C LYS A 121 27.93 -6.93 14.42
N ALA A 122 28.32 -8.21 14.47
CA ALA A 122 27.71 -9.26 13.64
C ALA A 122 26.21 -9.44 13.93
N ALA A 123 25.78 -9.26 15.18
CA ALA A 123 24.37 -9.28 15.54
C ALA A 123 23.61 -8.09 14.93
N MET A 124 24.25 -6.93 14.76
CA MET A 124 23.65 -5.71 14.22
C MET A 124 23.69 -5.59 12.69
N ASP A 125 24.42 -6.46 11.97
CA ASP A 125 24.53 -6.47 10.50
C ASP A 125 23.17 -6.35 9.77
N GLY A 126 22.13 -6.97 10.35
CA GLY A 126 20.74 -6.95 9.87
C GLY A 126 20.19 -5.54 9.66
N MET A 127 20.73 -4.55 10.35
CA MET A 127 20.37 -3.14 10.23
C MET A 127 20.73 -2.56 8.86
N PHE A 128 21.79 -3.06 8.20
CA PHE A 128 22.24 -2.53 6.91
C PHE A 128 21.84 -3.43 5.74
N LYS A 129 21.87 -4.75 5.96
CA LYS A 129 21.57 -5.75 4.93
C LYS A 129 21.02 -7.02 5.57
N SER A 130 20.19 -7.74 4.83
CA SER A 130 19.71 -9.04 5.27
C SER A 130 20.70 -10.14 4.91
N LYS A 131 20.94 -11.05 5.86
CA LYS A 131 21.62 -12.31 5.58
C LYS A 131 20.70 -13.33 4.91
N PHE A 132 19.40 -13.26 5.23
CA PHE A 132 18.37 -14.18 4.74
C PHE A 132 17.13 -13.37 4.33
N PRO A 133 17.21 -12.61 3.22
CA PRO A 133 16.12 -11.74 2.82
C PRO A 133 14.91 -12.56 2.35
N LEU A 134 13.70 -12.03 2.60
CA LEU A 134 12.46 -12.61 2.07
C LEU A 134 12.37 -12.49 0.54
N SER A 135 13.01 -11.47 -0.04
CA SER A 135 13.19 -11.35 -1.49
C SER A 135 14.53 -10.69 -1.82
N PRO A 136 15.14 -11.00 -2.98
CA PRO A 136 16.43 -10.43 -3.37
C PRO A 136 16.46 -8.90 -3.35
N ASP A 137 15.35 -8.26 -3.71
CA ASP A 137 15.23 -6.79 -3.75
C ASP A 137 15.37 -6.12 -2.38
N LEU A 138 15.12 -6.86 -1.30
CA LEU A 138 15.21 -6.35 0.07
C LEU A 138 16.61 -6.53 0.68
N GLN A 139 17.46 -7.37 0.08
CA GLN A 139 18.74 -7.79 0.67
C GLN A 139 19.62 -6.62 1.09
N ASN A 140 19.83 -5.65 0.20
CA ASN A 140 20.76 -4.54 0.40
C ASN A 140 20.08 -3.24 0.85
N LYS A 141 18.87 -3.35 1.41
CA LYS A 141 18.15 -2.22 1.99
C LYS A 141 18.44 -2.14 3.48
N SER A 142 18.81 -0.96 3.98
CA SER A 142 18.95 -0.71 5.41
C SER A 142 17.59 -0.71 6.10
N LEU A 143 17.57 -0.94 7.41
CA LEU A 143 16.38 -0.88 8.24
C LEU A 143 15.66 0.46 8.09
N GLY A 144 16.39 1.58 8.12
CA GLY A 144 15.84 2.91 7.88
C GLY A 144 15.17 3.05 6.51
N SER A 145 15.78 2.52 5.45
CA SER A 145 15.18 2.56 4.10
C SER A 145 13.92 1.69 3.99
N LEU A 146 13.91 0.51 4.64
CA LEU A 146 12.74 -0.37 4.67
C LEU A 146 11.55 0.33 5.36
N TYR A 147 11.81 0.97 6.51
CA TYR A 147 10.80 1.75 7.21
C TYR A 147 10.33 2.95 6.38
N LEU A 148 11.23 3.70 5.76
CA LEU A 148 10.85 4.84 4.93
C LEU A 148 9.92 4.42 3.79
N THR A 149 10.20 3.30 3.12
CA THR A 149 9.31 2.76 2.10
C THR A 149 7.95 2.36 2.68
N MET A 150 7.92 1.66 3.82
CA MET A 150 6.65 1.35 4.49
C MET A 150 5.82 2.60 4.83
N LEU A 151 6.47 3.66 5.33
CA LEU A 151 5.82 4.93 5.67
C LEU A 151 5.24 5.64 4.44
N GLN A 152 5.89 5.53 3.28
CA GLN A 152 5.39 6.10 2.02
C GLN A 152 4.20 5.31 1.45
N LEU A 153 4.16 3.99 1.68
CA LEU A 153 3.09 3.12 1.20
C LEU A 153 1.80 3.27 2.01
N VAL A 154 1.89 3.68 3.28
CA VAL A 154 0.74 4.05 4.12
C VAL A 154 0.44 5.53 3.87
N SER A 155 -0.34 5.81 2.83
CA SER A 155 -0.65 7.16 2.37
C SER A 155 -1.08 8.10 3.52
N GLY A 156 -0.27 9.12 3.82
CA GLY A 156 -0.77 10.34 4.46
C GLY A 156 -0.51 10.55 5.96
N THR A 157 0.30 9.74 6.64
CA THR A 157 0.61 10.01 8.05
C THR A 157 2.10 10.10 8.32
N THR A 158 2.60 11.34 8.38
CA THR A 158 3.67 11.72 9.31
C THR A 158 3.10 11.67 10.73
N ASP A 159 2.67 10.47 11.17
CA ASP A 159 2.23 10.26 12.54
C ASP A 159 3.46 10.38 13.45
N GLN A 160 3.25 10.86 14.67
CA GLN A 160 4.29 10.96 15.68
C GLN A 160 5.03 9.62 15.86
N LYS A 161 4.31 8.49 15.73
CA LYS A 161 4.89 7.14 15.72
C LYS A 161 5.94 6.94 14.63
N SER A 162 5.70 7.45 13.42
CA SER A 162 6.62 7.34 12.29
C SER A 162 7.93 8.09 12.58
N THR A 163 7.82 9.29 13.15
CA THR A 163 8.97 10.09 13.59
C THR A 163 9.73 9.39 14.72
N GLU A 164 9.03 8.88 15.72
CA GLU A 164 9.62 8.17 16.86
C GLU A 164 10.38 6.91 16.43
N VAL A 165 9.80 6.11 15.53
CA VAL A 165 10.48 4.93 14.97
C VAL A 165 11.78 5.32 14.26
N MET A 166 11.74 6.34 13.41
CA MET A 166 12.94 6.80 12.70
C MET A 166 14.01 7.33 13.66
N ASP A 167 13.60 8.00 14.74
CA ASP A 167 14.52 8.44 15.80
C ASP A 167 15.17 7.26 16.53
N PHE A 168 14.42 6.20 16.84
CA PHE A 168 14.99 5.00 17.45
C PHE A 168 15.94 4.27 16.50
N ILE A 169 15.63 4.19 15.20
CA ILE A 169 16.52 3.61 14.19
C ILE A 169 17.82 4.41 14.12
N ARG A 170 17.74 5.74 14.07
CA ARG A 170 18.93 6.61 14.08
C ARG A 170 19.79 6.39 15.32
N ARG A 171 19.18 6.32 16.51
CA ARG A 171 19.93 6.04 17.77
C ARG A 171 20.57 4.65 17.76
N LEU A 172 19.93 3.68 17.11
CA LEU A 172 20.49 2.35 16.93
C LEU A 172 21.69 2.37 15.98
N GLU A 173 21.62 3.14 14.90
CA GLU A 173 22.73 3.38 13.97
C GLU A 173 23.90 4.09 14.67
N GLU A 174 23.64 5.11 15.48
CA GLU A 174 24.65 5.81 16.28
C GLU A 174 25.32 4.87 17.30
N ALA A 175 24.55 4.01 17.97
CA ALA A 175 25.08 3.04 18.92
C ALA A 175 25.92 1.95 18.24
N GLU A 176 25.52 1.52 17.04
CA GLU A 176 26.29 0.57 16.23
C GLU A 176 27.61 1.20 15.74
N LEU A 177 27.59 2.45 15.30
CA LEU A 177 28.80 3.18 14.92
C LEU A 177 29.79 3.29 16.10
N ALA A 178 29.29 3.47 17.32
CA ALA A 178 30.10 3.45 18.53
C ALA A 178 30.68 2.06 18.85
N LEU A 179 30.00 0.97 18.44
CA LEU A 179 30.59 -0.37 18.48
C LEU A 179 31.69 -0.52 17.43
N GLN A 180 31.51 0.02 16.21
CA GLN A 180 32.50 -0.06 15.14
C GLN A 180 33.86 0.52 15.51
N ALA A 181 33.88 1.57 16.34
CA ALA A 181 35.10 2.16 16.87
C ALA A 181 35.86 1.27 17.89
N GLN A 182 35.25 0.19 18.39
CA GLN A 182 35.84 -0.69 19.40
C GLN A 182 36.45 -1.96 18.78
N PRO A 183 37.49 -2.55 19.40
CA PRO A 183 38.08 -3.83 18.96
C PRO A 183 37.11 -5.00 19.09
N ASP A 184 37.15 -5.94 18.14
CA ASP A 184 36.20 -7.06 18.04
C ASP A 184 36.35 -8.10 19.16
N ASP A 185 37.56 -8.29 19.68
CA ASP A 185 37.91 -9.24 20.72
C ASP A 185 37.55 -8.75 22.13
N LYS A 186 37.26 -7.46 22.29
CA LYS A 186 36.85 -6.86 23.55
C LYS A 186 35.56 -7.51 24.06
N PRO A 187 35.46 -7.88 25.35
CA PRO A 187 34.20 -8.30 25.95
C PRO A 187 33.11 -7.24 25.80
N LEU A 188 31.90 -7.67 25.44
CA LEU A 188 30.75 -6.79 25.32
C LEU A 188 30.24 -6.39 26.71
N ASP A 189 30.28 -5.09 26.98
CA ASP A 189 29.77 -4.54 28.23
C ASP A 189 28.25 -4.79 28.39
N THR A 190 27.83 -5.02 29.63
CA THR A 190 26.44 -5.33 29.97
C THR A 190 25.55 -4.10 29.72
N GLU A 191 26.02 -2.89 30.06
CA GLU A 191 25.23 -1.68 29.84
C GLU A 191 25.06 -1.39 28.35
N GLN A 192 26.12 -1.54 27.56
CA GLN A 192 26.05 -1.42 26.09
C GLN A 192 25.04 -2.40 25.48
N ARG A 193 25.09 -3.67 25.87
CA ARG A 193 24.14 -4.70 25.40
C ARG A 193 22.70 -4.34 25.77
N GLU A 194 22.48 -3.89 26.99
CA GLU A 194 21.17 -3.49 27.47
C GLU A 194 20.63 -2.23 26.76
N HIS A 195 21.51 -1.29 26.43
CA HIS A 195 21.16 -0.12 25.64
C HIS A 195 20.66 -0.51 24.23
N LEU A 196 21.42 -1.34 23.51
CA LEU A 196 21.03 -1.84 22.19
C LEU A 196 19.72 -2.64 22.26
N ARG A 197 19.58 -3.50 23.27
CA ARG A 197 18.34 -4.27 23.49
C ARG A 197 17.14 -3.37 23.71
N LYS A 198 17.28 -2.29 24.49
CA LYS A 198 16.22 -1.30 24.71
C LYS A 198 15.83 -0.60 23.40
N LEU A 199 16.79 -0.21 22.57
CA LEU A 199 16.51 0.41 21.27
C LEU A 199 15.75 -0.54 20.34
N LEU A 200 16.20 -1.80 20.20
CA LEU A 200 15.50 -2.82 19.42
C LEU A 200 14.06 -3.02 19.91
N ASN A 201 13.86 -3.10 21.22
CA ASN A 201 12.53 -3.25 21.81
C ASN A 201 11.63 -2.03 21.58
N SER A 202 12.18 -0.81 21.64
CA SER A 202 11.42 0.39 21.30
C SER A 202 10.95 0.39 19.85
N ILE A 203 11.82 0.00 18.91
CA ILE A 203 11.47 -0.12 17.49
C ILE A 203 10.39 -1.18 17.30
N LYS A 204 10.56 -2.37 17.88
CA LYS A 204 9.57 -3.47 17.81
C LYS A 204 8.22 -3.07 18.38
N ASN A 205 8.21 -2.40 19.53
CA ASN A 205 6.97 -1.96 20.18
C ASN A 205 6.17 -0.96 19.33
N LEU A 206 6.84 -0.08 18.59
CA LEU A 206 6.18 0.87 17.69
C LEU A 206 5.79 0.24 16.34
N HIS A 207 6.49 -0.84 15.93
CA HIS A 207 6.24 -1.53 14.66
C HIS A 207 5.13 -2.58 14.74
N LEU A 208 5.01 -3.27 15.88
CA LEU A 208 4.13 -4.41 16.08
C LEU A 208 2.84 -4.07 16.84
N LYS A 209 2.69 -2.84 17.37
CA LYS A 209 1.48 -2.35 18.06
C LYS A 209 0.80 -1.23 17.29
#